data_AF-A0A2R6JAK4-F1
#
_entry.id   AF-A0A2R6JAK4-F1
#
_cell.length_a   1.000
_cell.length_b   1.000
_cell.length_c   1.000
_cell.angle_alpha   90.00
_cell.angle_beta   90.00
_cell.angle_gamma   90.00
#
_symmetry.space_group_name_H-M   'P 1'
#
loop_
_entity.id
_entity.type
_entity.pdbx_description
1 polymer ?
#
loop_
_entity_poly.entity_id
_entity_poly.type
_entity_poly.pdbx_seq_one_letter_code
_entity_poly.pdbx_strand_id
1 'polypeptide(L)'
;MEAAVETASTLARIVDTRTVDTDPGVDEEAFFATADGQTTVANRYDLEKAVPVAKRAHFREVTRYWVNKPYSFVVIFHSVKENEEKYYLVEPHVTEIEADLEDFLTRKLKTAIKYSSDEAAVEGSDADRDSVIEAETAQLLDRYGLYDGPIAGAG
;
A
#
# COMPACT_ATOMS: atom_id res chain seq x y z
N MET A 1 -36.11 -15.91 13.52
CA MET A 1 -36.01 -15.44 12.12
C MET A 1 -36.00 -13.92 12.05
N GLU A 2 -36.92 -13.21 12.70
CA GLU A 2 -36.98 -11.74 12.72
C GLU A 2 -35.69 -11.04 13.20
N ALA A 3 -35.12 -11.47 14.33
CA ALA A 3 -33.84 -10.93 14.84
C ALA A 3 -32.65 -11.12 13.89
N ALA A 4 -32.64 -12.21 13.09
CA ALA A 4 -31.59 -12.46 12.11
C ALA A 4 -31.71 -11.50 10.90
N VAL A 5 -32.94 -11.22 10.46
CA VAL A 5 -33.22 -10.24 9.39
C VAL A 5 -32.82 -8.82 9.84
N GLU A 6 -33.16 -8.46 11.07
CA GLU A 6 -32.78 -7.16 11.64
C GLU A 6 -31.26 -6.99 11.70
N THR A 7 -30.56 -8.02 12.17
CA THR A 7 -29.09 -8.04 12.22
C THR A 7 -28.48 -7.90 10.83
N ALA A 8 -28.98 -8.66 9.84
CA ALA A 8 -28.50 -8.60 8.46
C ALA A 8 -28.70 -7.20 7.86
N SER A 9 -29.87 -6.59 8.07
CA SER A 9 -30.17 -5.24 7.56
C SER A 9 -29.27 -4.17 8.19
N THR A 10 -28.93 -4.34 9.47
CA THR A 10 -28.04 -3.43 10.19
C THR A 10 -26.61 -3.56 9.67
N LEU A 11 -26.13 -4.78 9.47
CA LEU A 11 -24.81 -5.04 8.89
C LEU A 11 -24.72 -4.49 7.46
N ALA A 12 -25.73 -4.71 6.62
CA ALA A 12 -25.77 -4.16 5.27
C ALA A 12 -25.64 -2.63 5.27
N ARG A 13 -26.38 -1.95 6.15
CA ARG A 13 -26.27 -0.48 6.32
C ARG A 13 -24.86 -0.05 6.73
N ILE A 14 -24.20 -0.81 7.61
CA ILE A 14 -22.83 -0.54 8.05
C ILE A 14 -21.86 -0.71 6.87
N VAL A 15 -22.00 -1.76 6.08
CA VAL A 15 -21.19 -2.01 4.87
C VAL A 15 -21.36 -0.85 3.89
N ASP A 16 -22.60 -0.54 3.49
CA ASP A 16 -22.89 0.55 2.53
C ASP A 16 -22.31 1.92 2.94
N THR A 17 -22.22 2.17 4.25
CA THR A 17 -21.71 3.45 4.77
C THR A 17 -20.20 3.43 4.99
N ARG A 18 -19.62 2.27 5.33
CA ARG A 18 -18.23 2.16 5.78
C ARG A 18 -17.30 1.55 4.75
N THR A 19 -17.77 0.95 3.67
CA THR A 19 -16.91 0.40 2.62
C THR A 19 -17.09 1.14 1.31
N VAL A 20 -16.06 1.11 0.47
CA VAL A 20 -16.10 1.65 -0.89
C VAL A 20 -16.89 0.71 -1.79
N ASP A 21 -17.79 1.24 -2.60
CA ASP A 21 -18.54 0.47 -3.59
C ASP A 21 -17.66 0.15 -4.81
N THR A 22 -17.36 -1.14 -4.99
CA THR A 22 -16.49 -1.66 -6.05
C THR A 22 -17.25 -2.24 -7.20
N ASP A 23 -16.61 -2.24 -8.37
CA ASP A 23 -17.18 -2.89 -9.55
C ASP A 23 -17.23 -4.43 -9.34
N PRO A 24 -18.43 -5.05 -9.29
CA PRO A 24 -18.57 -6.49 -9.14
C PRO A 24 -18.03 -7.29 -10.33
N GLY A 25 -17.74 -6.64 -11.47
CA GLY A 25 -17.09 -7.26 -12.62
C GLY A 25 -15.59 -7.49 -12.42
N VAL A 26 -14.98 -6.89 -11.39
CA VAL A 26 -13.55 -7.07 -11.06
C VAL A 26 -13.38 -8.29 -10.17
N ASP A 27 -12.56 -9.24 -10.61
CA ASP A 27 -12.07 -10.32 -9.75
C ASP A 27 -11.01 -9.76 -8.78
N GLU A 28 -11.45 -9.38 -7.58
CA GLU A 28 -10.56 -8.77 -6.59
C GLU A 28 -9.47 -9.73 -6.09
N GLU A 29 -9.77 -11.03 -5.99
CA GLU A 29 -8.82 -12.03 -5.54
C GLU A 29 -7.69 -12.17 -6.57
N ALA A 30 -8.03 -12.27 -7.85
CA ALA A 30 -7.04 -12.30 -8.93
C ALA A 30 -6.28 -10.96 -9.06
N PHE A 31 -6.96 -9.83 -8.87
CA PHE A 31 -6.33 -8.50 -8.97
C PHE A 31 -5.24 -8.31 -7.91
N PHE A 32 -5.51 -8.75 -6.67
CA PHE A 32 -4.60 -8.66 -5.53
C PHE A 32 -3.74 -9.91 -5.33
N ALA A 33 -3.54 -10.71 -6.38
CA ALA A 33 -2.60 -11.83 -6.38
C ALA A 33 -1.30 -11.50 -7.11
N THR A 34 -0.16 -11.91 -6.56
CA THR A 34 1.16 -11.92 -7.22
C THR A 34 1.27 -13.12 -8.17
N ALA A 35 2.34 -13.16 -8.98
CA ALA A 35 2.59 -14.28 -9.90
C ALA A 35 2.71 -15.63 -9.17
N ASP A 36 3.18 -15.61 -7.92
CA ASP A 36 3.33 -16.77 -7.06
C ASP A 36 2.07 -17.09 -6.24
N GLY A 37 0.97 -16.36 -6.48
CA GLY A 37 -0.31 -16.56 -5.80
C GLY A 37 -0.39 -15.99 -4.38
N GLN A 38 0.57 -15.15 -3.98
CA GLN A 38 0.51 -14.44 -2.69
C GLN A 38 -0.32 -13.16 -2.81
N THR A 39 -0.89 -12.68 -1.71
CA THR A 39 -1.56 -11.37 -1.71
C THR A 39 -0.55 -10.24 -1.99
N THR A 40 -0.94 -9.28 -2.82
CA THR A 40 -0.14 -8.08 -3.09
C THR A 40 0.00 -7.22 -1.84
N VAL A 41 1.07 -6.43 -1.78
CA VAL A 41 1.35 -5.56 -0.63
C VAL A 41 0.25 -4.52 -0.46
N ALA A 42 -0.06 -3.78 -1.52
CA ALA A 42 -1.27 -2.96 -1.55
C ALA A 42 -2.49 -3.83 -1.91
N ASN A 43 -3.55 -3.73 -1.13
CA ASN A 43 -4.73 -4.57 -1.24
C ASN A 43 -6.03 -3.81 -0.92
N ARG A 44 -7.13 -4.54 -0.76
CA ARG A 44 -8.46 -4.01 -0.44
C ARG A 44 -8.47 -3.11 0.80
N TYR A 45 -7.72 -3.46 1.84
CA TYR A 45 -7.63 -2.68 3.07
C TYR A 45 -7.07 -1.28 2.80
N ASP A 46 -6.06 -1.17 1.95
CA ASP A 46 -5.39 0.09 1.64
C ASP A 46 -6.30 1.01 0.83
N LEU A 47 -7.07 0.44 -0.10
CA LEU A 47 -8.10 1.18 -0.82
C LEU A 47 -9.14 1.78 0.14
N GLU A 48 -9.61 0.99 1.10
CA GLU A 48 -10.53 1.48 2.11
C GLU A 48 -9.89 2.64 2.89
N LYS A 49 -8.64 2.49 3.33
CA LYS A 49 -7.92 3.53 4.08
C LYS A 49 -7.68 4.81 3.28
N ALA A 50 -7.44 4.71 1.98
CA ALA A 50 -7.22 5.86 1.10
C ALA A 50 -8.49 6.72 0.92
N VAL A 51 -9.68 6.12 0.99
CA VAL A 51 -10.95 6.85 0.77
C VAL A 51 -11.56 7.32 2.10
N PRO A 52 -11.79 8.63 2.29
CA PRO A 52 -12.44 9.15 3.49
C PRO A 52 -13.83 8.54 3.68
N VAL A 53 -14.13 8.05 4.90
CA VAL A 53 -15.41 7.37 5.23
C VAL A 53 -16.64 8.18 4.79
N ALA A 54 -16.63 9.49 5.02
CA ALA A 54 -17.74 10.38 4.65
C ALA A 54 -18.03 10.47 3.15
N LYS A 55 -17.10 10.01 2.29
CA LYS A 55 -17.24 10.04 0.83
C LYS A 55 -17.58 8.67 0.23
N ARG A 56 -17.32 7.57 0.95
CA ARG A 56 -17.42 6.18 0.41
C ARG A 56 -18.80 5.87 -0.17
N ALA A 57 -19.87 6.22 0.55
CA ALA A 57 -21.24 5.98 0.11
C ALA A 57 -21.60 6.67 -1.23
N HIS A 58 -20.86 7.71 -1.62
CA HIS A 58 -21.10 8.48 -2.83
C HIS A 58 -20.17 8.11 -4.00
N PHE A 59 -19.26 7.17 -3.80
CA PHE A 59 -18.34 6.74 -4.85
C PHE A 59 -18.81 5.43 -5.46
N ARG A 60 -18.70 5.34 -6.78
CA ARG A 60 -18.92 4.12 -7.55
C ARG A 60 -17.67 3.88 -8.37
N GLU A 61 -17.05 2.73 -8.18
CA GLU A 61 -15.86 2.38 -8.96
C GLU A 61 -16.18 2.34 -10.45
N VAL A 62 -15.31 2.96 -11.24
CA VAL A 62 -15.35 2.93 -12.71
C VAL A 62 -14.33 1.93 -13.23
N THR A 63 -13.11 1.98 -12.70
CA THR A 63 -12.02 1.09 -13.10
C THR A 63 -10.88 1.15 -12.08
N ARG A 64 -10.04 0.11 -12.09
CA ARG A 64 -8.78 0.05 -11.36
C ARG A 64 -7.68 -0.58 -12.20
N TYR A 65 -6.45 -0.14 -12.02
CA TYR A 65 -5.28 -0.71 -12.69
C TYR A 65 -3.99 -0.49 -11.88
N TRP A 66 -3.04 -1.41 -12.04
CA TRP A 66 -1.72 -1.33 -11.40
C TRP A 66 -0.86 -0.24 -12.05
N VAL A 67 -0.13 0.53 -11.23
CA VAL A 67 0.89 1.47 -11.69
C VAL A 67 2.29 0.95 -11.35
N ASN A 68 2.44 0.39 -10.15
CA ASN A 68 3.66 -0.29 -9.71
C ASN A 68 3.28 -1.54 -8.90
N LYS A 69 2.99 -2.65 -9.59
CA LYS A 69 2.61 -3.91 -8.92
C LYS A 69 3.82 -4.47 -8.16
N PRO A 70 3.70 -4.91 -6.89
CA PRO A 70 2.49 -5.09 -6.06
C PRO A 70 2.21 -3.94 -5.06
N TYR A 71 2.84 -2.77 -5.23
CA TYR A 71 2.84 -1.69 -4.24
C TYR A 71 1.81 -0.60 -4.50
N SER A 72 1.47 -0.28 -5.74
CA SER A 72 0.53 0.81 -6.00
C SER A 72 -0.35 0.61 -7.22
N PHE A 73 -1.61 1.00 -7.06
CA PHE A 73 -2.62 0.96 -8.10
C PHE A 73 -3.47 2.22 -8.04
N VAL A 74 -4.09 2.55 -9.16
CA VAL A 74 -5.04 3.67 -9.25
C VAL A 74 -6.45 3.10 -9.33
N VAL A 75 -7.36 3.71 -8.59
CA VAL A 75 -8.80 3.49 -8.72
C VAL A 75 -9.48 4.80 -9.09
N ILE A 76 -10.35 4.72 -10.09
CA ILE A 76 -11.15 5.85 -10.55
C ILE A 76 -12.57 5.63 -10.04
N PHE A 77 -13.09 6.61 -9.30
CA PHE A 77 -14.46 6.62 -8.82
C PHE A 77 -15.27 7.68 -9.56
N HIS A 78 -16.51 7.36 -9.91
CA HIS A 78 -17.52 8.36 -10.21
C HIS A 78 -18.20 8.80 -8.91
N SER A 79 -18.14 10.10 -8.60
CA SER A 79 -18.80 10.71 -7.44
C SER A 79 -20.24 11.06 -7.78
N VAL A 80 -21.23 10.33 -7.25
CA VAL A 80 -22.65 10.63 -7.51
C VAL A 80 -23.11 11.96 -6.90
N LYS A 81 -22.36 12.47 -5.91
CA LYS A 81 -22.68 13.73 -5.22
C LYS A 81 -22.21 14.95 -6.01
N GLU A 82 -20.98 14.88 -6.53
CA GLU A 82 -20.33 16.01 -7.23
C GLU A 82 -20.39 15.86 -8.76
N ASN A 83 -20.87 14.70 -9.25
CA ASN A 83 -20.96 14.34 -10.67
C ASN A 83 -19.63 14.51 -11.43
N GLU A 84 -18.55 13.96 -10.85
CA GLU A 84 -17.20 14.05 -11.39
C GLU A 84 -16.40 12.77 -11.11
N GLU A 85 -15.34 12.55 -11.87
CA GLU A 85 -14.38 11.46 -11.64
C GLU A 85 -13.35 11.86 -10.59
N LYS A 86 -13.06 10.94 -9.67
CA LYS A 86 -12.05 11.08 -8.63
C LYS A 86 -10.99 10.00 -8.78
N TYR A 87 -9.75 10.45 -8.90
CA TYR A 87 -8.58 9.59 -9.04
C TYR A 87 -7.94 9.39 -7.67
N TYR A 88 -7.79 8.13 -7.27
CA TYR A 88 -7.12 7.75 -6.04
C TYR A 88 -5.91 6.89 -6.38
N LEU A 89 -4.72 7.38 -6.05
CA LEU A 89 -3.51 6.55 -5.96
C LEU A 89 -3.55 5.84 -4.61
N VAL A 90 -3.52 4.51 -4.64
CA VAL A 90 -3.54 3.66 -3.46
C VAL A 90 -2.15 3.06 -3.27
N GLU A 91 -1.61 3.25 -2.08
CA GLU A 91 -0.33 2.71 -1.59
C GLU A 91 -0.59 1.98 -0.26
N PRO A 92 0.31 1.09 0.19
CA PRO A 92 0.12 0.34 1.42
C PRO A 92 -0.06 1.30 2.60
N HIS A 93 -1.11 1.10 3.39
CA HIS A 93 -1.41 1.96 4.51
C HIS A 93 -0.45 1.68 5.67
N VAL A 94 0.36 2.69 5.97
CA VAL A 94 1.30 2.66 7.10
C VAL A 94 0.58 3.16 8.36
N THR A 95 0.63 2.37 9.43
CA THR A 95 0.13 2.77 10.75
C THR A 95 1.08 3.76 11.42
N GLU A 96 0.64 4.46 12.49
CA GLU A 96 1.48 5.42 13.20
C GLU A 96 2.80 4.80 13.72
N ILE A 97 2.73 3.57 14.25
CA ILE A 97 3.90 2.85 14.77
C ILE A 97 4.87 2.47 13.62
N GLU A 98 4.33 2.02 12.48
CA GLU A 98 5.14 1.69 11.32
C GLU A 98 5.79 2.95 10.71
N ALA A 99 5.09 4.08 10.70
CA ALA A 99 5.63 5.36 10.24
C ALA A 99 6.77 5.84 11.16
N ASP A 100 6.61 5.71 12.48
CA ASP A 100 7.67 6.00 13.45
C ASP A 100 8.89 5.09 13.24
N LEU A 101 8.65 3.80 12.95
CA LEU A 101 9.70 2.83 12.66
C LEU A 101 10.42 3.16 11.34
N GLU A 102 9.68 3.49 10.28
CA GLU A 102 10.21 3.90 8.99
C GLU A 102 11.10 5.14 9.12
N ASP A 103 10.62 6.17 9.82
CA ASP A 103 11.37 7.40 10.09
C ASP A 103 12.62 7.12 10.96
N PHE A 104 12.51 6.24 11.95
CA PHE A 104 13.65 5.76 12.72
C PHE A 104 14.71 5.09 11.84
N LEU A 105 14.31 4.11 11.03
CA LEU A 105 15.20 3.35 10.15
C LEU A 105 15.83 4.27 9.10
N THR A 106 15.05 5.16 8.48
CA THR A 106 15.52 6.14 7.49
C THR A 106 16.61 7.05 8.06
N ARG A 107 16.43 7.55 9.29
CA ARG A 107 17.47 8.35 9.97
C ARG A 107 18.75 7.56 10.23
N LYS A 108 18.62 6.29 10.64
CA LYS A 108 19.77 5.41 10.88
C LYS A 108 20.49 5.08 9.58
N LEU A 109 19.76 4.76 8.52
CA LEU A 109 20.29 4.49 7.19
C LEU A 109 21.04 5.70 6.64
N LYS A 110 20.46 6.90 6.71
CA LYS A 110 21.14 8.15 6.31
C LYS A 110 22.45 8.37 7.07
N THR A 111 22.48 8.02 8.34
CA THR A 111 23.69 8.11 9.17
C THR A 111 24.71 7.06 8.75
N ALA A 112 24.28 5.82 8.53
CA ALA A 112 25.13 4.72 8.09
C ALA A 112 25.80 5.04 6.76
N ILE A 113 25.03 5.44 5.74
CA ILE A 113 25.55 5.83 4.42
C ILE A 113 26.55 6.98 4.54
N LYS A 114 26.24 8.02 5.31
CA LYS A 114 27.12 9.19 5.48
C LYS A 114 28.50 8.83 6.04
N TYR A 115 28.57 7.85 6.93
CA TYR A 115 29.82 7.43 7.59
C TYR A 115 30.36 6.10 7.05
N SER A 116 29.68 5.49 6.07
CA SER A 116 30.21 4.36 5.31
C SER A 116 31.49 4.86 4.61
N SER A 117 32.57 4.11 4.77
CA SER A 117 33.91 4.53 4.33
C SER A 117 34.13 4.35 2.83
N ASP A 118 33.05 4.20 2.06
CA ASP A 118 33.10 4.04 0.61
C ASP A 118 33.15 5.42 -0.07
N GLU A 119 34.36 5.83 -0.45
CA GLU A 119 34.60 6.95 -1.38
C GLU A 119 33.82 6.79 -2.69
N ALA A 120 33.34 5.59 -3.02
CA ALA A 120 32.53 5.28 -4.18
C ALA A 120 31.10 5.88 -4.15
N ALA A 121 30.55 6.23 -2.98
CA ALA A 121 29.17 6.74 -2.87
C ALA A 121 28.97 8.13 -3.50
N VAL A 122 30.06 8.88 -3.73
CA VAL A 122 30.00 10.27 -4.22
C VAL A 122 30.28 10.40 -5.72
N GLU A 123 30.97 9.41 -6.34
CA GLU A 123 31.35 9.43 -7.77
C GLU A 123 30.73 8.30 -8.63
N GLY A 124 29.92 7.41 -8.04
CA GLY A 124 29.26 6.29 -8.75
C GLY A 124 28.03 6.69 -9.60
N SER A 125 27.63 5.78 -10.49
CA SER A 125 26.38 5.86 -11.27
C SER A 125 25.14 5.68 -10.40
N ASP A 126 23.93 5.96 -10.91
CA ASP A 126 22.69 5.76 -10.15
C ASP A 126 22.49 4.30 -9.72
N ALA A 127 22.90 3.33 -10.54
CA ALA A 127 22.87 1.91 -10.17
C ALA A 127 23.81 1.56 -9.00
N ASP A 128 24.97 2.24 -8.93
CA ASP A 128 25.89 2.07 -7.80
C ASP A 128 25.26 2.60 -6.51
N ARG A 129 24.51 3.70 -6.58
CA ARG A 129 23.79 4.28 -5.42
C ARG A 129 22.68 3.37 -4.91
N ASP A 130 21.88 2.79 -5.81
CA ASP A 130 20.81 1.86 -5.45
C ASP A 130 21.38 0.66 -4.69
N SER A 131 22.48 0.07 -5.19
CA SER A 131 23.13 -1.08 -4.55
C SER A 131 23.66 -0.77 -3.15
N VAL A 132 24.21 0.42 -2.93
CA VAL A 132 24.67 0.86 -1.60
C VAL A 132 23.50 1.01 -0.63
N ILE A 133 22.39 1.60 -1.09
CA ILE A 133 21.18 1.75 -0.27
C ILE A 133 20.62 0.39 0.13
N GLU A 134 20.53 -0.57 -0.80
CA GLU A 134 20.07 -1.93 -0.53
C GLU A 134 20.96 -2.65 0.48
N ALA A 135 22.29 -2.59 0.28
CA ALA A 135 23.25 -3.25 1.16
C ALA A 135 23.23 -2.69 2.58
N GLU A 136 23.20 -1.36 2.73
CA GLU A 136 23.13 -0.71 4.04
C GLU A 136 21.77 -0.94 4.72
N THR A 137 20.68 -1.03 3.95
CA THR A 137 19.34 -1.36 4.48
C THR A 137 19.32 -2.79 5.01
N ALA A 138 19.88 -3.77 4.28
CA ALA A 138 19.96 -5.16 4.72
C ALA A 138 20.74 -5.28 6.04
N GLN A 139 21.90 -4.64 6.13
CA GLN A 139 22.69 -4.62 7.36
C GLN A 139 21.96 -3.96 8.53
N LEU A 140 21.17 -2.91 8.27
CA LEU A 140 20.40 -2.23 9.30
C LEU A 140 19.26 -3.12 9.81
N LEU A 141 18.53 -3.78 8.92
CA LEU A 141 17.43 -4.68 9.29
C LEU A 141 17.93 -5.89 10.07
N ASP A 142 19.03 -6.52 9.63
CA ASP A 142 19.69 -7.64 10.32
C ASP A 142 20.14 -7.25 11.74
N ARG A 143 20.78 -6.07 11.87
CA ARG A 143 21.23 -5.55 13.18
C ARG A 143 20.11 -5.42 14.21
N TYR A 144 18.91 -5.07 13.77
CA TYR A 144 17.74 -4.93 14.63
C TYR A 144 16.88 -6.20 14.69
N GLY A 145 17.27 -7.29 14.01
CA GLY A 145 16.52 -8.54 13.95
C GLY A 145 15.14 -8.40 13.33
N LEU A 146 14.99 -7.47 12.37
CA LEU A 146 13.71 -7.18 11.72
C LEU A 146 13.47 -8.03 10.47
N TYR A 147 14.53 -8.59 9.88
CA TYR A 147 14.43 -9.36 8.65
C TYR A 147 15.63 -10.30 8.48
N ASP A 148 15.35 -11.57 8.17
CA ASP A 148 16.37 -12.62 7.99
C ASP A 148 16.48 -13.11 6.52
N GLY A 149 15.73 -12.49 5.59
CA GLY A 149 15.73 -12.87 4.16
C GLY A 149 16.66 -12.01 3.30
N PRO A 150 16.88 -12.37 2.03
CA PRO A 150 17.49 -11.47 1.06
C PRO A 150 16.52 -10.31 0.76
N ILE A 151 17.02 -9.06 0.79
CA ILE A 151 16.25 -7.92 0.24
C ILE A 151 16.27 -8.08 -1.28
N ALA A 152 15.28 -8.79 -1.82
CA ALA A 152 15.09 -8.88 -3.26
C ALA A 152 14.38 -7.59 -3.70
N GLY A 153 15.09 -6.74 -4.45
CA GLY A 153 14.49 -5.61 -5.13
C GLY A 153 13.34 -6.10 -6.03
N ALA A 154 12.16 -5.50 -5.86
CA ALA A 154 11.07 -5.70 -6.78
C ALA A 154 11.44 -5.09 -8.14
N GLY A 155 11.87 -5.96 -9.05
CA GLY A 155 12.00 -5.66 -10.48
C GLY A 155 10.69 -5.86 -11.24
#